data_AF-A0A4Y8VP70-F1
#
_entry.id   AF-A0A4Y8VP70-F1
#
_cell.length_a   1.000
_cell.length_b   1.000
_cell.length_c   1.000
_cell.angle_alpha   90.00
_cell.angle_beta   90.00
_cell.angle_gamma   90.00
#
_symmetry.space_group_name_H-M   'P 1'
#
loop_
_entity.id
_entity.type
_entity.pdbx_description
1 polymer ?
#
loop_
_entity_poly.entity_id
_entity_poly.type
_entity_poly.pdbx_seq_one_letter_code
_entity_poly.pdbx_strand_id
1 'polypeptide(L)'
;MTFSIPMQTALIAASVAICGVVVQLLVAYLSRRQTAQQLDLQQLVSHRTTASFVADKRQKWIDELRTDMAFHLALSQEIVWKWDAMRNRAVIRIAEEAKDDKGKIDRAKADKINQDAADAFAPENGARDREHHERHIRILFRLNPKELLQMSLRECLEDIRRSIHKTQLARNQEEASTLMKQTTNLITQAQRHTEAILKAEWQRVKQEVAYPDVLMSNIPKPHENPLQTESDAAWPSR
;
A
#
# COMPACT_ATOMS: atom_id res chain seq x y z
N MET A 1 -40.29 -72.47 40.62
CA MET A 1 -41.00 -71.63 39.63
C MET A 1 -40.10 -71.48 38.40
N THR A 2 -40.29 -72.35 37.41
CA THR A 2 -39.62 -72.28 36.11
C THR A 2 -40.44 -71.36 35.21
N PHE A 3 -39.87 -70.24 34.80
CA PHE A 3 -40.52 -69.34 33.85
C PHE A 3 -40.72 -70.06 32.50
N SER A 4 -41.86 -69.85 31.84
CA SER A 4 -42.13 -70.43 30.53
C SER A 4 -41.14 -69.90 29.49
N ILE A 5 -40.75 -70.74 28.52
CA ILE A 5 -39.83 -70.40 27.41
C ILE A 5 -40.11 -69.01 26.78
N PRO A 6 -41.36 -68.61 26.48
CA PRO A 6 -41.65 -67.28 25.94
C PRO A 6 -41.36 -66.12 26.90
N MET A 7 -41.39 -66.35 28.21
CA MET A 7 -41.12 -65.33 29.21
C MET A 7 -39.61 -65.11 29.40
N GLN A 8 -38.80 -66.15 29.25
CA GLN A 8 -37.34 -66.04 29.28
C GLN A 8 -36.80 -65.31 28.04
N THR A 9 -37.33 -65.60 26.85
CA THR A 9 -36.93 -64.90 25.62
C THR A 9 -37.33 -63.43 25.64
N ALA A 10 -38.50 -63.08 26.19
CA ALA A 10 -38.93 -61.69 26.37
C ALA A 10 -38.02 -60.90 27.32
N LEU A 11 -37.61 -61.50 28.45
CA LEU A 11 -36.69 -60.87 29.40
C LEU A 11 -35.30 -60.63 28.81
N ILE A 12 -34.76 -61.60 28.05
CA ILE A 12 -33.46 -61.45 27.37
C ILE A 12 -33.55 -60.36 26.31
N ALA A 13 -34.60 -60.36 25.49
CA ALA A 13 -34.83 -59.34 24.47
C ALA A 13 -34.97 -57.93 25.08
N ALA A 14 -35.70 -57.79 26.19
CA ALA A 14 -35.82 -56.53 26.92
C ALA A 14 -34.47 -56.05 27.48
N SER A 15 -33.67 -56.96 28.03
CA SER A 15 -32.34 -56.66 28.57
C SER A 15 -31.37 -56.18 27.48
N VAL A 16 -31.37 -56.86 26.32
CA VAL A 16 -30.58 -56.47 25.15
C VAL A 16 -31.04 -55.12 24.58
N ALA A 17 -32.35 -54.88 24.53
CA ALA A 17 -32.90 -53.60 24.07
C ALA A 17 -32.51 -52.43 25.00
N ILE A 18 -32.59 -52.62 26.33
CA ILE A 18 -32.17 -51.60 27.31
C ILE A 18 -30.67 -51.32 27.18
N CYS A 19 -29.83 -52.36 27.11
CA CYS A 19 -28.40 -52.19 26.86
C CYS A 19 -28.11 -51.47 25.54
N GLY A 20 -28.84 -51.80 24.47
CA GLY A 20 -28.74 -51.14 23.17
C GLY A 20 -29.06 -49.65 23.23
N VAL A 21 -30.15 -49.26 23.93
CA VAL A 21 -30.53 -47.85 24.13
C VAL A 21 -29.49 -47.09 24.95
N VAL A 22 -28.95 -47.70 26.02
CA VAL A 22 -27.89 -47.07 26.84
C VAL A 22 -26.62 -46.84 26.02
N VAL A 23 -26.20 -47.83 25.21
CA VAL A 23 -25.04 -47.68 24.31
C VAL A 23 -25.30 -46.59 23.27
N GLN A 24 -26.49 -46.54 22.66
CA GLN A 24 -26.86 -45.50 21.70
C GLN A 24 -26.84 -44.10 22.32
N LEU A 25 -27.36 -43.93 23.55
CA LEU A 25 -27.31 -42.66 24.27
C LEU A 25 -25.87 -42.24 24.59
N LEU A 26 -25.01 -43.18 24.97
CA LEU A 26 -23.60 -42.92 25.25
C LEU A 26 -22.84 -42.54 23.97
N VAL A 27 -23.08 -43.24 22.86
CA VAL A 27 -22.52 -42.90 21.54
C VAL A 27 -23.00 -41.52 21.07
N ALA A 28 -24.29 -41.20 21.23
CA ALA A 28 -24.83 -39.89 20.88
C ALA A 28 -24.22 -38.76 21.73
N TYR A 29 -24.01 -39.01 23.03
CA TYR A 29 -23.35 -38.06 23.94
C TYR A 29 -21.88 -37.81 23.55
N LEU A 30 -21.12 -38.89 23.31
CA LEU A 30 -19.71 -38.78 22.88
C LEU A 30 -19.60 -38.12 21.51
N SER A 31 -20.48 -38.46 20.57
CA SER A 31 -20.54 -37.86 19.24
C SER A 31 -20.81 -36.36 19.32
N ARG A 32 -21.78 -35.91 20.12
CA ARG A 32 -22.02 -34.46 20.35
C ARG A 32 -20.78 -33.73 20.85
N ARG A 33 -20.04 -34.34 21.79
CA ARG A 33 -18.80 -33.77 22.32
C ARG A 33 -17.71 -33.68 21.25
N GLN A 34 -17.56 -34.72 20.42
CA GLN A 34 -16.62 -34.72 19.29
C GLN A 34 -17.00 -33.69 18.23
N THR A 35 -18.28 -33.55 17.89
CA THR A 35 -18.76 -32.54 16.93
C THR A 35 -18.49 -31.12 17.43
N ALA A 36 -18.67 -30.85 18.73
CA ALA A 36 -18.34 -29.54 19.31
C ALA A 36 -16.83 -29.24 19.22
N GLN A 37 -15.97 -30.21 19.50
CA GLN A 37 -14.51 -30.07 19.35
C GLN A 37 -14.08 -29.90 17.90
N GLN A 38 -14.74 -30.59 16.96
CA GLN A 38 -14.48 -30.45 15.53
C GLN A 38 -14.90 -29.07 15.01
N LEU A 39 -16.01 -28.52 15.50
CA LEU A 39 -16.46 -27.17 15.12
C LEU A 39 -15.46 -26.10 15.59
N ASP A 40 -14.98 -26.22 16.82
CA ASP A 40 -13.97 -25.31 17.38
C ASP A 40 -12.65 -25.38 16.59
N LEU A 41 -12.19 -26.58 16.25
CA LEU A 41 -11.02 -26.77 15.38
C LEU A 41 -11.24 -26.21 13.97
N GLN A 42 -12.42 -26.40 13.38
CA GLN A 42 -12.76 -25.84 12.07
C GLN A 42 -12.79 -24.31 12.09
N GLN A 43 -13.35 -23.71 13.15
CA GLN A 43 -13.35 -22.26 13.34
C GLN A 43 -11.93 -21.72 13.47
N LEU A 44 -11.09 -22.34 14.30
CA LEU A 44 -9.70 -21.94 14.46
C LEU A 44 -8.90 -22.06 13.15
N VAL A 45 -9.06 -23.14 12.40
CA VAL A 45 -8.42 -23.33 11.09
C VAL A 45 -8.92 -22.29 10.09
N SER A 46 -10.23 -22.00 10.08
CA SER A 46 -10.82 -20.97 9.24
C SER A 46 -10.26 -19.58 9.57
N HIS A 47 -10.23 -19.19 10.86
CA HIS A 47 -9.67 -17.92 11.30
C HIS A 47 -8.20 -17.77 10.91
N ARG A 48 -7.38 -18.82 11.11
CA ARG A 48 -5.97 -18.82 10.69
C ARG A 48 -5.81 -18.69 9.18
N THR A 49 -6.66 -19.36 8.41
CA THR A 49 -6.62 -19.31 6.95
C THR A 49 -6.97 -17.92 6.45
N THR A 50 -8.05 -17.32 6.97
CA THR A 50 -8.46 -15.96 6.62
C THR A 50 -7.41 -14.94 7.05
N ALA A 51 -6.84 -15.05 8.26
CA ALA A 51 -5.79 -14.16 8.74
C ALA A 51 -4.54 -14.25 7.86
N SER A 52 -4.14 -15.47 7.46
CA SER A 52 -3.02 -15.67 6.54
C SER A 52 -3.29 -15.08 5.15
N PHE A 53 -4.52 -15.19 4.65
CA PHE A 53 -4.92 -14.57 3.39
C PHE A 53 -4.87 -13.04 3.45
N VAL A 54 -5.40 -12.44 4.52
CA VAL A 54 -5.34 -10.98 4.74
C VAL A 54 -3.89 -10.52 4.83
N ALA A 55 -3.07 -11.25 5.59
CA ALA A 55 -1.64 -10.99 5.73
C ALA A 55 -0.90 -11.04 4.38
N ASP A 56 -1.19 -12.03 3.52
CA ASP A 56 -0.62 -12.13 2.17
C ASP A 56 -1.00 -10.92 1.30
N LYS A 57 -2.27 -10.48 1.33
CA LYS A 57 -2.69 -9.27 0.60
C LYS A 57 -2.01 -8.01 1.11
N ARG A 58 -1.83 -7.88 2.42
CA ARG A 58 -1.12 -6.73 3.00
C ARG A 58 0.38 -6.78 2.69
N GLN A 59 1.00 -7.96 2.72
CA GLN A 59 2.39 -8.14 2.29
C GLN A 59 2.57 -7.73 0.83
N LYS A 60 1.67 -8.15 -0.05
CA LYS A 60 1.67 -7.70 -1.45
C LYS A 60 1.55 -6.18 -1.57
N TRP A 61 0.65 -5.55 -0.81
CA TRP A 61 0.54 -4.08 -0.77
C TRP A 61 1.84 -3.41 -0.29
N ILE A 62 2.51 -3.95 0.73
CA ILE A 62 3.83 -3.48 1.21
C ILE A 62 4.86 -3.54 0.08
N ASP A 63 4.94 -4.67 -0.63
CA ASP A 63 5.94 -4.88 -1.67
C ASP A 63 5.70 -3.99 -2.89
N GLU A 64 4.45 -3.80 -3.27
CA GLU A 64 4.06 -2.85 -4.32
C GLU A 64 4.37 -1.40 -3.93
N LEU A 65 4.02 -0.99 -2.70
CA LEU A 65 4.33 0.36 -2.20
C LEU A 65 5.84 0.59 -2.20
N ARG A 66 6.64 -0.38 -1.73
CA ARG A 66 8.11 -0.30 -1.74
C ARG A 66 8.63 -0.10 -3.16
N THR A 67 8.13 -0.88 -4.12
CA THR A 67 8.57 -0.83 -5.52
C THR A 67 8.20 0.51 -6.16
N ASP A 68 6.96 0.95 -6.01
CA ASP A 68 6.50 2.22 -6.60
C ASP A 68 7.20 3.43 -5.97
N MET A 69 7.43 3.41 -4.65
CA MET A 69 8.19 4.47 -3.96
C MET A 69 9.63 4.54 -4.43
N ALA A 70 10.34 3.40 -4.51
CA ALA A 70 11.72 3.37 -5.00
C ALA A 70 11.82 3.98 -6.40
N PHE A 71 10.88 3.61 -7.28
CA PHE A 71 10.84 4.11 -8.64
C PHE A 71 10.49 5.61 -8.71
N HIS A 72 9.47 6.06 -7.98
CA HIS A 72 9.09 7.48 -7.92
C HIS A 72 10.22 8.35 -7.38
N LEU A 73 10.91 7.93 -6.31
CA LEU A 73 12.03 8.68 -5.73
C LEU A 73 13.25 8.71 -6.67
N ALA A 74 13.57 7.59 -7.31
CA ALA A 74 14.65 7.54 -8.31
C ALA A 74 14.37 8.46 -9.50
N LEU A 75 13.16 8.40 -10.08
CA LEU A 75 12.75 9.32 -11.15
C LEU A 75 12.77 10.79 -10.72
N SER A 76 12.34 11.08 -9.49
CA SER A 76 12.38 12.44 -8.93
C SER A 76 13.81 12.99 -8.96
N GLN A 77 14.77 12.18 -8.54
CA GLN A 77 16.18 12.56 -8.54
C GLN A 77 16.75 12.66 -9.97
N GLU A 78 16.38 11.73 -10.85
CA GLU A 78 16.82 11.72 -12.25
C GLU A 78 16.36 12.98 -13.00
N ILE A 79 15.09 13.35 -12.89
CA ILE A 79 14.54 14.55 -13.55
C ILE A 79 15.37 15.77 -13.17
N VAL A 80 15.60 15.95 -11.87
CA VAL A 80 16.37 17.08 -11.33
C VAL A 80 17.81 17.09 -11.84
N TRP A 81 18.47 15.93 -11.91
CA TRP A 81 19.82 15.82 -12.47
C TRP A 81 19.89 16.08 -13.97
N LYS A 82 18.87 15.65 -14.74
CA LYS A 82 18.82 15.89 -16.18
C LYS A 82 18.64 17.38 -16.50
N TRP A 83 17.78 18.07 -15.74
CA TRP A 83 17.65 19.53 -15.83
C TRP A 83 18.97 20.25 -15.55
N ASP A 84 19.72 19.81 -14.54
CA ASP A 84 21.02 20.40 -14.24
C ASP A 84 22.07 20.10 -15.32
N ALA A 85 22.13 18.86 -15.82
CA ALA A 85 23.02 18.49 -16.90
C ALA A 85 22.75 19.30 -18.18
N MET A 86 21.47 19.53 -18.52
CA MET A 86 21.07 20.38 -19.64
C MET A 86 21.57 21.82 -19.45
N ARG A 87 21.32 22.42 -18.27
CA ARG A 87 21.79 23.77 -17.94
C ARG A 87 23.31 23.89 -18.00
N ASN A 88 24.04 22.94 -17.43
CA ASN A 88 25.50 22.93 -17.46
C ASN A 88 26.05 22.86 -18.90
N ARG A 89 25.43 22.05 -19.78
CA ARG A 89 25.81 22.01 -21.20
C ARG A 89 25.53 23.33 -21.91
N ALA A 90 24.40 23.96 -21.62
CA ALA A 90 24.08 25.28 -22.18
C ALA A 90 25.08 26.35 -21.73
N VAL A 91 25.49 26.36 -20.46
CA VAL A 91 26.52 27.27 -19.93
C VAL A 91 27.85 27.13 -20.67
N ILE A 92 28.29 25.89 -20.93
CA ILE A 92 29.53 25.63 -21.69
C ILE A 92 29.41 26.18 -23.11
N ARG A 93 28.31 25.88 -23.81
CA ARG A 93 28.07 26.38 -25.17
C ARG A 93 27.99 27.90 -25.23
N ILE A 94 27.40 28.56 -24.24
CA ILE A 94 27.37 30.02 -24.16
C ILE A 94 28.79 30.58 -24.03
N ALA A 95 29.64 29.95 -23.22
CA ALA A 95 31.03 30.36 -23.05
C ALA A 95 31.88 30.18 -24.32
N GLU A 96 31.58 29.18 -25.15
CA GLU A 96 32.29 28.89 -26.40
C GLU A 96 31.75 29.69 -27.60
N GLU A 97 30.42 29.79 -27.72
CA GLU A 97 29.78 30.30 -28.93
C GLU A 97 29.32 31.75 -28.79
N ALA A 98 28.95 32.21 -27.59
CA ALA A 98 28.33 33.52 -27.37
C ALA A 98 29.23 34.52 -26.66
N LYS A 99 30.46 34.13 -26.28
CA LYS A 99 31.45 34.99 -25.64
C LYS A 99 32.40 35.55 -26.71
N ASP A 100 32.58 36.87 -26.73
CA ASP A 100 33.55 37.53 -27.61
C ASP A 100 34.99 37.45 -27.06
N ASP A 101 35.98 37.84 -27.87
CA ASP A 101 37.40 37.87 -27.50
C ASP A 101 37.70 38.80 -26.31
N LYS A 102 36.77 39.72 -25.98
CA LYS A 102 36.85 40.63 -24.84
C LYS A 102 36.12 40.09 -23.61
N GLY A 103 35.55 38.89 -23.71
CA GLY A 103 34.84 38.19 -22.65
C GLY A 103 33.39 38.62 -22.42
N LYS A 104 32.82 39.47 -23.27
CA LYS A 104 31.43 39.91 -23.20
C LYS A 104 30.52 38.86 -23.85
N ILE A 105 29.42 38.54 -23.18
CA ILE A 105 28.42 37.59 -23.68
C ILE A 105 27.39 38.32 -24.54
N ASP A 106 27.17 37.84 -25.76
CA ASP A 106 26.00 38.18 -26.58
C ASP A 106 24.76 37.50 -26.00
N ARG A 107 23.88 38.32 -25.41
CA ARG A 107 22.66 37.85 -24.76
C ARG A 107 21.68 37.20 -25.73
N ALA A 108 21.53 37.73 -26.94
CA ALA A 108 20.59 37.16 -27.91
C ALA A 108 21.02 35.75 -28.35
N LYS A 109 22.33 35.56 -28.54
CA LYS A 109 22.89 34.25 -28.85
C LYS A 109 22.80 33.29 -27.65
N ALA A 110 23.06 33.77 -26.44
CA ALA A 110 22.93 32.97 -25.22
C ALA A 110 21.50 32.51 -24.97
N ASP A 111 20.51 33.40 -25.13
CA ASP A 111 19.10 33.07 -24.97
C ASP A 111 18.65 32.04 -26.00
N LYS A 112 19.14 32.16 -27.26
CA LYS A 112 18.88 31.15 -28.29
C LYS A 112 19.46 29.78 -27.93
N ILE A 113 20.69 29.72 -27.42
CA ILE A 113 21.32 28.45 -26.99
C ILE A 113 20.52 27.79 -25.87
N ASN A 114 20.05 28.58 -24.89
CA ASN A 114 19.22 28.07 -23.80
C ASN A 114 17.88 27.54 -24.32
N GLN A 115 17.22 28.28 -25.22
CA GLN A 115 15.96 27.87 -25.82
C GLN A 115 16.10 26.59 -26.63
N ASP A 116 17.10 26.51 -27.52
CA ASP A 116 17.38 25.33 -28.34
C ASP A 116 17.66 24.09 -27.45
N ALA A 117 18.38 24.28 -26.33
CA ALA A 117 18.66 23.21 -25.38
C ALA A 117 17.39 22.76 -24.64
N ALA A 118 16.51 23.69 -24.24
CA ALA A 118 15.24 23.38 -23.61
C ALA A 118 14.29 22.64 -24.57
N ASP A 119 14.19 23.10 -25.83
CA ASP A 119 13.33 22.51 -26.85
C ASP A 119 13.78 21.10 -27.22
N ALA A 120 15.09 20.86 -27.32
CA ALA A 120 15.64 19.52 -27.57
C ALA A 120 15.41 18.56 -26.37
N PHE A 121 15.38 19.09 -25.15
CA PHE A 121 15.18 18.30 -23.93
C PHE A 121 13.70 18.02 -23.62
N ALA A 122 12.79 18.91 -24.06
CA ALA A 122 11.37 18.86 -23.70
C ALA A 122 10.67 17.52 -23.98
N PRO A 123 10.87 16.83 -25.12
CA PRO A 123 10.20 15.55 -25.37
C PRO A 123 10.62 14.45 -24.39
N GLU A 124 11.92 14.34 -24.11
CA GLU A 124 12.49 13.32 -23.22
C GLU A 124 12.11 13.61 -21.75
N ASN A 125 12.04 14.89 -21.37
CA ASN A 125 11.57 15.30 -20.06
C ASN A 125 10.06 15.05 -19.89
N GLY A 126 9.26 15.35 -20.91
CA GLY A 126 7.81 15.11 -20.88
C GLY A 126 7.45 13.64 -20.67
N ALA A 127 8.21 12.71 -21.27
CA ALA A 127 8.05 11.28 -21.03
C ALA A 127 8.34 10.90 -19.57
N ARG A 128 9.42 11.43 -18.98
CA ARG A 128 9.77 11.22 -17.56
C ARG A 128 8.73 11.81 -16.62
N ASP A 129 8.29 13.03 -16.88
CA ASP A 129 7.28 13.71 -16.05
C ASP A 129 5.95 12.96 -16.07
N ARG A 130 5.56 12.38 -17.23
CA ARG A 130 4.39 11.51 -17.34
C ARG A 130 4.54 10.25 -16.48
N GLU A 131 5.65 9.55 -16.60
CA GLU A 131 5.89 8.32 -15.85
C GLU A 131 5.97 8.58 -14.34
N HIS A 132 6.67 9.65 -13.96
CA HIS A 132 6.71 10.15 -12.59
C HIS A 132 5.31 10.44 -12.04
N HIS A 133 4.47 11.11 -12.83
CA HIS A 133 3.10 11.45 -12.44
C HIS A 133 2.19 10.23 -12.30
N GLU A 134 2.28 9.26 -13.21
CA GLU A 134 1.52 8.01 -13.09
C GLU A 134 1.85 7.31 -11.77
N ARG A 135 3.15 7.17 -11.47
CA ARG A 135 3.63 6.51 -10.25
C ARG A 135 3.20 7.27 -9.01
N HIS A 136 3.27 8.60 -9.06
CA HIS A 136 2.80 9.46 -7.99
C HIS A 136 1.32 9.18 -7.65
N ILE A 137 0.44 9.23 -8.66
CA ILE A 137 -0.99 8.94 -8.49
C ILE A 137 -1.20 7.54 -7.91
N ARG A 138 -0.46 6.54 -8.42
CA ARG A 138 -0.57 5.16 -7.96
C ARG A 138 -0.19 5.00 -6.48
N ILE A 139 0.83 5.72 -6.01
CA ILE A 139 1.21 5.76 -4.60
C ILE A 139 0.08 6.41 -3.79
N LEU A 140 -0.45 7.55 -4.25
CA LEU A 140 -1.55 8.24 -3.57
C LEU A 140 -2.81 7.37 -3.42
N PHE A 141 -3.13 6.49 -4.38
CA PHE A 141 -4.25 5.54 -4.23
C PHE A 141 -3.99 4.46 -3.19
N ARG A 142 -2.72 4.10 -2.95
CA ARG A 142 -2.36 3.09 -1.94
C ARG A 142 -2.29 3.65 -0.53
N LEU A 143 -2.00 4.94 -0.39
CA LEU A 143 -1.88 5.59 0.90
C LEU A 143 -3.25 5.97 1.46
N ASN A 144 -3.54 5.53 2.68
CA ASN A 144 -4.73 5.88 3.43
C ASN A 144 -4.64 7.33 3.94
N PRO A 145 -5.50 8.26 3.46
CA PRO A 145 -5.46 9.66 3.87
C PRO A 145 -5.94 9.91 5.31
N LYS A 146 -6.41 8.88 6.01
CA LYS A 146 -6.85 9.00 7.42
C LYS A 146 -5.76 8.64 8.43
N GLU A 147 -4.65 8.08 7.98
CA GLU A 147 -3.52 7.74 8.85
C GLU A 147 -2.45 8.83 8.82
N LEU A 148 -2.12 9.41 9.98
CA LEU A 148 -1.19 10.54 10.10
C LEU A 148 0.18 10.31 9.43
N LEU A 149 0.76 9.12 9.57
CA LEU A 149 2.05 8.77 8.94
C LEU A 149 1.94 8.79 7.42
N GLN A 150 0.82 8.28 6.90
CA GLN A 150 0.58 8.22 5.47
C GLN A 150 0.24 9.60 4.90
N MET A 151 -0.48 10.45 5.66
CA MET A 151 -0.70 11.87 5.32
C MET A 151 0.63 12.62 5.18
N SER A 152 1.54 12.45 6.14
CA SER A 152 2.86 13.09 6.10
C SER A 152 3.65 12.68 4.85
N LEU A 153 3.59 11.39 4.47
CA LEU A 153 4.19 10.93 3.23
C LEU A 153 3.55 11.59 2.00
N ARG A 154 2.21 11.70 1.95
CA ARG A 154 1.51 12.34 0.83
C ARG A 154 1.94 13.79 0.66
N GLU A 155 1.98 14.56 1.75
CA GLU A 155 2.44 15.95 1.72
C GLU A 155 3.88 16.06 1.21
N CYS A 156 4.77 15.21 1.71
CA CYS A 156 6.16 15.17 1.25
C CYS A 156 6.28 14.83 -0.24
N LEU A 157 5.43 13.93 -0.77
CA LEU A 157 5.42 13.57 -2.19
C LEU A 157 4.94 14.74 -3.07
N GLU A 158 3.95 15.51 -2.61
CA GLU A 158 3.49 16.72 -3.31
C GLU A 158 4.58 17.81 -3.29
N ASP A 159 5.29 17.95 -2.17
CA ASP A 159 6.41 18.88 -2.07
C ASP A 159 7.55 18.52 -3.01
N ILE A 160 7.84 17.22 -3.19
CA ILE A 160 8.79 16.76 -4.22
C ILE A 160 8.36 17.24 -5.60
N ARG A 161 7.09 17.04 -5.98
CA ARG A 161 6.58 17.49 -7.29
C ARG A 161 6.67 18.99 -7.47
N ARG A 162 6.29 19.76 -6.45
CA ARG A 162 6.41 21.22 -6.45
C ARG A 162 7.86 21.67 -6.58
N SER A 163 8.78 21.01 -5.89
CA SER A 163 10.21 21.31 -5.93
C SER A 163 10.84 20.98 -7.30
N ILE A 164 10.45 19.85 -7.91
CA ILE A 164 10.84 19.50 -9.28
C ILE A 164 10.39 20.59 -10.22
N HIS A 165 9.10 20.95 -10.21
CA HIS A 165 8.57 21.98 -11.10
C HIS A 165 9.28 23.33 -10.94
N LYS A 166 9.56 23.76 -9.71
CA LYS A 166 10.37 24.97 -9.46
C LYS A 166 11.78 24.86 -10.05
N THR A 167 12.40 23.69 -9.98
CA THR A 167 13.73 23.44 -10.55
C THR A 167 13.73 23.60 -12.08
N GLN A 168 12.64 23.20 -12.74
CA GLN A 168 12.46 23.39 -14.20
C GLN A 168 12.37 24.87 -14.58
N LEU A 169 11.80 25.70 -13.70
CA LEU A 169 11.61 27.14 -13.91
C LEU A 169 12.75 28.01 -13.37
N ALA A 170 13.82 27.40 -12.83
CA ALA A 170 14.93 28.13 -12.24
C ALA A 170 15.66 28.98 -13.29
N ARG A 171 15.94 30.24 -12.96
CA ARG A 171 16.47 31.23 -13.91
C ARG A 171 17.99 31.23 -14.00
N ASN A 172 18.65 30.72 -12.95
CA ASN A 172 20.10 30.69 -12.86
C ASN A 172 20.59 29.45 -12.11
N GLN A 173 21.89 29.21 -12.21
CA GLN A 173 22.52 27.99 -11.67
C GLN A 173 22.48 27.91 -10.15
N GLU A 174 22.54 29.05 -9.44
CA GLU A 174 22.56 29.08 -7.98
C GLU A 174 21.18 28.75 -7.38
N GLU A 175 20.13 29.38 -7.92
CA GLU A 175 18.73 29.08 -7.61
C GLU A 175 18.46 27.60 -7.85
N ALA A 176 18.86 27.10 -9.02
CA ALA A 176 18.64 25.72 -9.37
C ALA A 176 19.39 24.75 -8.45
N SER A 177 20.66 25.01 -8.13
CA SER A 177 21.43 24.18 -7.17
C SER A 177 20.74 24.13 -5.79
N THR A 178 20.17 25.24 -5.35
CA THR A 178 19.43 25.32 -4.09
C THR A 178 18.16 24.45 -4.14
N LEU A 179 17.38 24.56 -5.21
CA LEU A 179 16.16 23.76 -5.43
C LEU A 179 16.47 22.26 -5.59
N MET A 180 17.60 21.91 -6.20
CA MET A 180 18.07 20.52 -6.27
C MET A 180 18.34 19.95 -4.88
N LYS A 181 19.07 20.69 -4.03
CA LYS A 181 19.34 20.29 -2.64
C LYS A 181 18.04 20.13 -1.84
N GLN A 182 17.09 21.04 -2.03
CA GLN A 182 15.76 20.93 -1.42
C GLN A 182 15.05 19.65 -1.86
N THR A 183 15.05 19.35 -3.16
CA THR A 183 14.46 18.11 -3.69
C THR A 183 15.11 16.85 -3.11
N THR A 184 16.44 16.80 -3.02
CA THR A 184 17.16 15.67 -2.41
C THR A 184 16.82 15.49 -0.93
N ASN A 185 16.66 16.58 -0.18
CA ASN A 185 16.23 16.52 1.21
C ASN A 185 14.79 15.99 1.34
N LEU A 186 13.89 16.41 0.44
CA LEU A 186 12.51 15.91 0.40
C LEU A 186 12.47 14.42 0.03
N ILE A 187 13.29 13.98 -0.92
CA ILE A 187 13.42 12.56 -1.28
C ILE A 187 13.85 11.72 -0.07
N THR A 188 14.83 12.22 0.69
CA THR A 188 15.29 11.54 1.92
C THR A 188 14.20 11.50 2.99
N GLN A 189 13.42 12.57 3.14
CA GLN A 189 12.27 12.60 4.06
C GLN A 189 11.18 11.61 3.64
N ALA A 190 10.82 11.58 2.35
CA ALA A 190 9.85 10.63 1.81
C ALA A 190 10.31 9.18 2.04
N GLN A 191 11.60 8.87 1.82
CA GLN A 191 12.16 7.56 2.12
C GLN A 191 11.96 7.18 3.60
N ARG A 192 12.28 8.08 4.54
CA ARG A 192 12.08 7.84 5.99
C ARG A 192 10.62 7.59 6.34
N HIS A 193 9.69 8.36 5.78
CA HIS A 193 8.26 8.15 5.98
C HIS A 193 7.80 6.80 5.43
N THR A 194 8.25 6.43 4.23
CA THR A 194 7.98 5.11 3.65
C THR A 194 8.50 4.00 4.55
N GLU A 195 9.75 4.05 5.00
CA GLU A 195 10.33 3.05 5.90
C GLU A 195 9.55 2.92 7.21
N ALA A 196 9.10 4.04 7.79
CA ALA A 196 8.28 4.04 8.99
C ALA A 196 6.92 3.35 8.75
N ILE A 197 6.24 3.64 7.64
CA ILE A 197 4.98 3.00 7.25
C ILE A 197 5.19 1.51 7.03
N LEU A 198 6.19 1.12 6.23
CA LEU A 198 6.49 -0.29 5.95
C LEU A 198 6.80 -1.07 7.23
N LYS A 199 7.54 -0.47 8.17
CA LYS A 199 7.82 -1.07 9.47
C LYS A 199 6.54 -1.24 10.30
N ALA A 200 5.69 -0.23 10.37
CA ALA A 200 4.43 -0.30 11.10
C ALA A 200 3.51 -1.39 10.53
N GLU A 201 3.36 -1.43 9.22
CA GLU A 201 2.53 -2.41 8.51
C GLU A 201 3.06 -3.83 8.64
N TRP A 202 4.39 -4.01 8.59
CA TRP A 202 5.01 -5.30 8.89
C TRP A 202 4.71 -5.80 10.31
N GLN A 203 4.72 -4.90 11.31
CA GLN A 203 4.33 -5.29 12.67
C GLN A 203 2.86 -5.68 12.75
N ARG A 204 1.96 -4.96 12.05
CA ARG A 204 0.53 -5.32 11.95
C ARG A 204 0.34 -6.71 11.35
N VAL A 205 1.01 -7.01 10.23
CA VAL A 205 0.97 -8.34 9.59
C VAL A 205 1.38 -9.44 10.57
N LYS A 206 2.47 -9.27 11.32
CA LYS A 206 2.91 -10.27 12.30
C LYS A 206 1.89 -10.47 13.43
N GLN A 207 1.26 -9.39 13.90
CA GLN A 207 0.23 -9.46 14.94
C GLN A 207 -1.02 -10.19 14.44
N GLU A 208 -1.47 -9.90 13.22
CA GLU A 208 -2.64 -10.51 12.60
C GLU A 208 -2.46 -12.02 12.38
N VAL A 209 -1.26 -12.44 11.97
CA VAL A 209 -0.92 -13.87 11.82
C VAL A 209 -0.80 -14.57 13.19
N ALA A 210 -0.22 -13.90 14.18
CA ALA A 210 -0.04 -14.47 15.53
C ALA A 210 -1.36 -14.58 16.32
N TYR A 211 -2.28 -13.65 16.12
CA TYR A 211 -3.53 -13.53 16.88
C TYR A 211 -4.76 -13.39 15.96
N PRO A 212 -5.11 -14.46 15.22
CA PRO A 212 -6.19 -14.42 14.23
C PRO A 212 -7.57 -14.15 14.84
N ASP A 213 -7.84 -14.62 16.06
CA ASP A 213 -9.15 -14.45 16.69
C ASP A 213 -9.46 -12.98 17.03
N VAL A 214 -8.43 -12.22 17.43
CA VAL A 214 -8.55 -10.78 17.68
C VAL A 214 -8.89 -10.04 16.39
N LEU A 215 -8.21 -10.38 15.29
CA LEU A 215 -8.52 -9.83 13.97
C LEU A 215 -9.97 -10.11 13.56
N MET A 216 -10.42 -11.37 13.68
CA MET A 216 -11.78 -11.74 13.29
C MET A 216 -12.85 -11.06 14.15
N SER A 217 -12.57 -10.83 15.44
CA SER A 217 -13.51 -10.13 16.34
C SER A 217 -13.71 -8.65 15.98
N ASN A 218 -12.71 -8.02 15.33
CA ASN A 218 -12.75 -6.62 14.92
C ASN A 218 -13.41 -6.42 13.56
N ILE A 219 -13.60 -7.48 12.77
CA ILE A 219 -14.32 -7.40 11.50
C ILE A 219 -15.81 -7.40 11.81
N PRO A 220 -16.55 -6.31 11.53
CA PRO A 220 -17.98 -6.28 11.79
C PRO A 220 -18.64 -7.40 10.99
N LYS A 221 -19.49 -8.18 11.65
CA LYS A 221 -20.33 -9.13 10.94
C LYS A 221 -21.19 -8.33 9.95
N PRO A 222 -21.37 -8.81 8.72
CA PRO A 222 -22.35 -8.21 7.84
C PRO A 222 -23.70 -8.28 8.57
N HIS A 223 -24.19 -7.14 9.05
CA HIS A 223 -25.56 -7.05 9.52
C HIS A 223 -26.46 -7.13 8.28
N GLU A 224 -27.62 -7.78 8.41
CA GLU A 224 -28.78 -7.51 7.57
C GLU A 224 -28.96 -5.98 7.53
N ASN A 225 -28.52 -5.38 6.43
CA ASN A 225 -28.65 -3.99 5.99
C ASN A 225 -28.95 -2.89 7.05
N PRO A 226 -28.03 -1.93 7.23
CA PRO A 226 -28.42 -0.56 7.49
C PRO A 226 -27.92 0.38 6.38
N LEU A 227 -28.24 0.08 5.11
CA LEU A 227 -28.46 1.15 4.12
C LEU A 227 -29.80 1.82 4.41
N GLN A 228 -29.89 2.57 5.50
CA GLN A 228 -31.00 3.50 5.74
C GLN A 228 -30.65 4.49 6.86
N THR A 229 -29.60 5.30 6.64
CA THR A 229 -29.48 6.69 7.15
C THR A 229 -28.23 7.33 6.54
N GLU A 230 -28.20 7.50 5.22
CA GLU A 230 -27.57 8.68 4.63
C GLU A 230 -28.69 9.47 3.97
N SER A 231 -29.35 10.30 4.78
CA SER A 231 -30.18 11.38 4.24
C SER A 231 -29.25 12.45 3.67
N ASP A 232 -29.49 12.80 2.41
CA ASP A 232 -29.30 14.14 1.86
C ASP A 232 -27.92 14.80 2.09
N ALA A 233 -26.91 14.34 1.36
CA ALA A 233 -25.78 15.19 0.98
C ALA A 233 -25.87 15.48 -0.51
N ALA A 234 -26.51 16.61 -0.83
CA ALA A 234 -26.54 17.19 -2.16
C ALA A 234 -25.12 17.31 -2.72
N TRP A 235 -24.89 16.68 -3.88
CA TRP A 235 -23.71 16.94 -4.69
C TRP A 235 -23.74 18.40 -5.15
N PRO A 236 -22.73 19.23 -4.86
CA PRO A 236 -22.66 20.55 -5.46
C PRO A 236 -22.30 20.38 -6.93
N SER A 237 -23.26 20.63 -7.80
CA SER A 237 -22.99 20.87 -9.21
C SER A 237 -22.15 22.13 -9.34
N ARG A 238 -20.94 22.00 -9.90
CA ARG A 238 -20.26 23.01 -10.72
C ARG A 238 -19.10 22.38 -11.48
#